data_AF-A0A0D6KFS8-F1
#
_entry.id   AF-A0A0D6KFS8-F1
#
_cell.length_a   1.000
_cell.length_b   1.000
_cell.length_c   1.000
_cell.angle_alpha   90.00
_cell.angle_beta   90.00
_cell.angle_gamma   90.00
#
_symmetry.space_group_name_H-M   'P 1'
#
loop_
_entity.id
_entity.type
_entity.pdbx_description
1 polymer ?
#
loop_
_entity_poly.entity_id
_entity_poly.type
_entity_poly.pdbx_seq_one_letter_code
_entity_poly.pdbx_strand_id
1 'polypeptide(L)'
;MRNDQDGLNAILAGKWQEIHPLWNQMPRIYDYSSWNESPFAEDIYNELLHRPYIIHCTNYPKPWCAGLRVECKHPKKHLFFQYLDMTAWSGWRDTFGRRLGRKFMKLARINTSKL
;
A
#
# COMPACT_ATOMS: atom_id res chain seq x y z
N MET A 1 -1.56 -12.08 -10.65
CA MET A 1 -0.48 -11.98 -11.65
C MET A 1 0.61 -11.10 -11.06
N ARG A 2 1.78 -11.69 -10.76
CA ARG A 2 2.95 -11.00 -10.16
C ARG A 2 3.98 -10.72 -11.26
N ASN A 3 3.53 -10.02 -12.30
CA ASN A 3 4.15 -10.07 -13.63
C ASN A 3 5.61 -9.63 -13.66
N ASP A 4 5.91 -8.47 -13.08
CA ASP A 4 7.25 -7.91 -12.99
C ASP A 4 8.11 -8.59 -11.92
N GLN A 5 7.52 -8.88 -10.75
CA GLN A 5 8.21 -9.57 -9.65
C GLN A 5 8.71 -10.96 -10.05
N ASP A 6 7.91 -11.74 -10.77
CA ASP A 6 8.31 -13.08 -11.24
C ASP A 6 9.44 -12.99 -12.29
N GLY A 7 9.38 -12.00 -13.19
CA GLY A 7 10.45 -11.73 -14.15
C GLY A 7 11.77 -11.36 -13.49
N LEU A 8 11.74 -10.48 -12.48
CA LEU A 8 12.92 -10.11 -11.70
C LEU A 8 13.52 -11.32 -10.96
N ASN A 9 12.67 -12.12 -10.31
CA ASN A 9 13.11 -13.33 -9.61
C ASN A 9 13.77 -14.34 -10.54
N ALA A 10 13.25 -14.51 -11.76
CA ALA A 10 13.82 -15.43 -12.74
C ALA A 10 15.21 -14.98 -13.24
N ILE A 11 15.38 -13.68 -13.51
CA ILE A 11 16.64 -13.15 -14.05
C ILE A 11 17.71 -12.98 -12.96
N LEU A 12 17.33 -12.64 -11.73
CA LEU A 12 18.23 -12.39 -10.61
C LEU A 12 18.41 -13.61 -9.69
N ALA A 13 17.98 -14.80 -10.11
CA ALA A 13 18.19 -16.03 -9.36
C ALA A 13 19.69 -16.23 -9.04
N GLY A 14 20.01 -16.38 -7.75
CA GLY A 14 21.39 -16.48 -7.26
C GLY A 14 22.22 -15.18 -7.33
N LYS A 15 21.63 -14.07 -7.76
CA LYS A 15 22.28 -12.75 -7.93
C LYS A 15 21.59 -11.66 -7.10
N TRP A 16 21.13 -12.03 -5.92
CA TRP A 16 20.49 -11.12 -4.97
C TRP A 16 21.02 -11.38 -3.57
N GLN A 17 20.84 -10.41 -2.68
CA GLN A 17 21.15 -10.54 -1.27
C GLN A 17 19.91 -10.19 -0.45
N GLU A 18 19.71 -10.93 0.64
CA GLU A 18 18.62 -10.67 1.56
C GLU A 18 18.88 -9.40 2.35
N ILE A 19 17.83 -8.57 2.46
CA ILE A 19 17.80 -7.41 3.34
C ILE A 19 16.91 -7.73 4.53
N HIS A 20 17.18 -7.09 5.66
CA HIS A 20 16.39 -7.29 6.87
C HIS A 20 14.90 -7.00 6.61
N PRO A 21 13.96 -7.88 7.03
CA PRO A 21 12.53 -7.76 6.72
C PRO A 21 11.88 -6.42 7.13
N LEU A 22 12.43 -5.72 8.13
CA LEU A 22 11.96 -4.41 8.56
C LEU A 22 11.99 -3.35 7.45
N TRP A 23 12.83 -3.53 6.43
CA TRP A 23 12.91 -2.66 5.25
C TRP A 23 11.85 -2.97 4.19
N ASN A 24 11.02 -4.00 4.38
CA ASN A 24 9.93 -4.35 3.47
C ASN A 24 8.81 -5.09 4.21
N GLN A 25 8.21 -4.47 5.23
CA GLN A 25 7.14 -5.09 5.98
C GLN A 25 5.87 -5.20 5.12
N MET A 26 5.49 -6.44 4.79
CA MET A 26 4.30 -6.74 4.02
C MET A 26 3.06 -6.93 4.93
N PRO A 27 1.84 -6.57 4.48
CA PRO A 27 0.61 -6.63 5.29
C PRO A 27 0.31 -8.02 5.85
N ARG A 28 0.81 -9.06 5.16
CA ARG A 28 0.61 -10.46 5.52
C ARG A 28 1.08 -10.81 6.94
N ILE A 29 1.99 -10.03 7.53
CA ILE A 29 2.41 -10.23 8.93
C ILE A 29 1.21 -10.24 9.90
N TYR A 30 0.17 -9.46 9.59
CA TYR A 30 -1.04 -9.35 10.41
C TYR A 30 -2.05 -10.47 10.17
N ASP A 31 -1.81 -11.34 9.16
CA ASP A 31 -2.68 -12.48 8.86
C ASP A 31 -2.26 -13.75 9.63
N TYR A 32 -1.05 -13.77 10.22
CA TYR A 32 -0.56 -14.89 11.02
C TYR A 32 -1.08 -14.80 12.46
N SER A 33 -1.54 -15.92 13.02
CA SER A 33 -2.04 -15.97 14.40
C SER A 33 -0.92 -15.83 15.46
N SER A 34 0.30 -16.26 15.11
CA SER A 34 1.48 -16.24 15.97
C SER A 34 2.77 -16.33 15.13
N TRP A 35 3.93 -16.14 15.77
CA TRP A 35 5.23 -16.28 15.11
C TRP A 35 5.46 -17.70 14.57
N ASN A 36 4.96 -18.74 15.26
CA ASN A 36 5.05 -20.14 14.85
C ASN A 36 4.36 -20.45 13.53
N GLU A 37 3.34 -19.67 13.17
CA GLU A 37 2.64 -19.79 11.88
C GLU A 37 3.24 -18.91 10.78
N SER A 38 4.23 -18.08 11.14
CA SER A 38 4.92 -17.17 10.24
C SER A 38 6.26 -17.76 9.77
N PRO A 39 6.84 -17.28 8.66
CA PRO A 39 8.18 -17.67 8.24
C PRO A 39 9.29 -16.98 9.04
N PHE A 40 8.96 -16.18 10.05
CA PHE A 40 9.90 -15.35 10.80
C PHE A 40 10.17 -15.94 12.18
N ALA A 41 11.41 -15.77 12.66
CA ALA A 41 11.73 -15.98 14.06
C ALA A 41 10.92 -15.02 14.96
N GLU A 42 10.73 -15.39 16.23
CA GLU A 42 9.86 -14.68 17.17
C GLU A 42 10.26 -13.20 17.35
N ASP A 43 11.55 -12.91 17.45
CA ASP A 43 12.09 -11.57 17.54
C ASP A 43 11.74 -10.73 16.30
N ILE A 44 12.02 -11.25 15.10
CA ILE A 44 11.73 -10.58 13.82
C ILE A 44 10.22 -10.39 13.62
N TYR A 45 9.41 -11.40 13.95
CA TYR A 45 7.95 -11.31 13.89
C TYR A 45 7.45 -10.14 14.75
N ASN A 46 7.93 -10.05 15.99
CA ASN A 46 7.58 -8.97 16.91
C ASN A 46 8.07 -7.61 16.42
N GLU A 47 9.29 -7.51 15.88
CA GLU A 47 9.79 -6.26 15.32
C GLU A 47 8.95 -5.80 14.11
N LEU A 48 8.54 -6.71 13.22
CA LEU A 48 7.70 -6.38 12.07
C LEU A 48 6.32 -5.83 12.48
N LEU A 49 5.71 -6.40 13.52
CA LEU A 49 4.44 -5.93 14.04
C LEU A 49 4.55 -4.51 14.63
N HIS A 50 5.60 -4.26 15.40
CA HIS A 50 5.69 -3.06 16.24
C HIS A 50 6.53 -1.95 15.61
N ARG A 51 7.70 -2.26 15.05
CA ARG A 51 8.75 -1.29 14.67
C ARG A 51 9.31 -1.49 13.24
N PRO A 52 8.47 -1.64 12.19
CA PRO A 52 8.98 -1.69 10.82
C PRO A 52 9.56 -0.33 10.40
N TYR A 53 10.61 -0.34 9.58
CA TYR A 53 11.18 0.87 9.01
C TYR A 53 10.44 1.30 7.74
N ILE A 54 10.00 0.34 6.93
CA ILE A 54 9.19 0.57 5.73
C ILE A 54 7.98 -0.35 5.75
N ILE A 55 6.79 0.25 5.63
CA ILE A 55 5.51 -0.46 5.49
C ILE A 55 5.14 -0.47 4.02
N HIS A 56 5.10 -1.65 3.41
CA HIS A 56 4.77 -1.81 2.00
C HIS A 56 3.28 -2.15 1.85
N CYS A 57 2.45 -1.20 1.41
CA CYS A 57 1.02 -1.43 1.18
C CYS A 57 0.75 -2.23 -0.11
N THR A 58 1.16 -3.50 -0.19
CA THR A 58 1.08 -4.34 -1.41
C THR A 58 -0.35 -4.69 -1.81
N ASN A 59 -1.22 -4.98 -0.84
CA ASN A 59 -2.56 -5.50 -1.10
C ASN A 59 -3.59 -4.39 -1.38
N TYR A 60 -4.70 -4.77 -1.99
CA TYR A 60 -5.91 -3.95 -2.02
C TYR A 60 -6.81 -4.28 -0.82
N PRO A 61 -7.64 -3.32 -0.37
CA PRO A 61 -7.65 -1.92 -0.82
C PRO A 61 -6.51 -1.09 -0.21
N LYS A 62 -6.06 -0.08 -0.96
CA LYS A 62 -4.94 0.79 -0.59
C LYS A 62 -5.37 1.81 0.47
N PRO A 63 -4.44 2.38 1.26
CA PRO A 63 -4.79 3.34 2.33
C PRO A 63 -5.59 4.55 1.82
N TRP A 64 -5.30 5.04 0.61
CA TRP A 64 -6.03 6.16 0.01
C TRP A 64 -7.45 5.83 -0.47
N CYS A 65 -7.88 4.57 -0.45
CA CYS A 65 -9.24 4.15 -0.75
C CYS A 65 -10.17 4.39 0.46
N ALA A 66 -10.35 5.65 0.85
CA ALA A 66 -11.11 6.06 2.03
C ALA A 66 -12.61 5.71 1.95
N GLY A 67 -12.97 4.47 2.26
CA GLY A 67 -14.33 4.03 2.64
C GLY A 67 -15.38 3.93 1.53
N LEU A 68 -15.20 4.54 0.35
CA LEU A 68 -16.26 4.62 -0.67
C LEU A 68 -16.36 3.41 -1.62
N ARG A 69 -15.48 2.41 -1.49
CA ARG A 69 -15.60 1.13 -2.23
C ARG A 69 -15.34 -0.04 -1.31
N VAL A 70 -14.12 -0.12 -0.79
CA VAL A 70 -13.68 -1.09 0.22
C VAL A 70 -12.63 -0.38 1.05
N GLU A 71 -12.79 -0.44 2.37
CA GLU A 71 -11.86 0.22 3.29
C GLU A 71 -10.58 -0.60 3.48
N CYS A 72 -9.44 0.08 3.52
CA CYS A 72 -8.16 -0.53 3.91
C CYS A 72 -8.27 -1.07 5.34
N LYS A 73 -7.96 -2.35 5.52
CA LYS A 73 -7.94 -3.01 6.83
C LYS A 73 -6.56 -3.04 7.48
N HIS A 74 -5.54 -2.49 6.82
CA HIS A 74 -4.18 -2.46 7.38
C HIS A 74 -4.17 -1.69 8.71
N PRO A 75 -3.66 -2.27 9.82
CA PRO A 75 -3.70 -1.62 11.14
C PRO A 75 -3.02 -0.24 11.15
N LYS A 76 -1.93 -0.12 10.39
CA LYS A 76 -1.15 1.13 10.25
C LYS A 76 -1.57 2.04 9.07
N LYS A 77 -2.77 1.88 8.49
CA LYS A 77 -3.23 2.69 7.33
C LYS A 77 -3.24 4.19 7.59
N HIS A 78 -3.42 4.61 8.85
CA HIS A 78 -3.46 6.02 9.24
C HIS A 78 -2.12 6.73 8.98
N LEU A 79 -0.99 6.01 9.05
CA LEU A 79 0.33 6.56 8.78
C LEU A 79 0.45 7.11 7.35
N PHE A 80 -0.21 6.50 6.37
CA PHE A 80 -0.25 7.03 5.01
C PHE A 80 -0.79 8.46 4.98
N PHE A 81 -1.90 8.72 5.66
CA PHE A 81 -2.52 10.04 5.69
C PHE A 81 -1.73 11.02 6.56
N GLN A 82 -1.13 10.55 7.66
CA GLN A 82 -0.22 11.36 8.47
C GLN A 82 0.93 11.93 7.62
N TYR A 83 1.60 11.07 6.85
CA TYR A 83 2.70 11.53 5.97
C TYR A 83 2.21 12.30 4.75
N LEU A 84 1.04 11.95 4.19
CA LEU A 84 0.43 12.74 3.10
C LEU A 84 0.18 14.19 3.54
N ASP A 85 -0.25 14.39 4.78
CA ASP A 85 -0.54 15.72 5.31
C ASP A 85 0.71 16.57 5.55
N MET A 86 1.91 15.99 5.46
CA MET A 86 3.20 16.69 5.51
C MET A 86 3.68 17.15 4.12
N THR A 87 2.87 16.97 3.08
CA THR A 87 3.22 17.30 1.68
C THR A 87 2.29 18.38 1.12
N ALA A 88 2.54 18.80 -0.14
CA ALA A 88 1.63 19.69 -0.88
C ALA A 88 0.22 19.10 -1.09
N TRP A 89 0.01 17.81 -0.83
CA TRP A 89 -1.29 17.14 -0.87
C TRP A 89 -2.02 17.12 0.47
N SER A 90 -1.60 17.95 1.43
CA SER A 90 -2.25 18.03 2.74
C SER A 90 -3.76 18.25 2.65
N GLY A 91 -4.53 17.49 3.44
CA GLY A 91 -5.99 17.49 3.42
C GLY A 91 -6.62 16.78 2.20
N TRP A 92 -5.83 16.20 1.29
CA TRP A 92 -6.37 15.36 0.23
C TRP A 92 -6.95 14.07 0.82
N ARG A 93 -8.19 13.73 0.45
CA ARG A 93 -8.86 12.47 0.79
C ARG A 93 -9.70 12.03 -0.39
N ASP A 94 -9.90 10.73 -0.59
CA ASP A 94 -10.75 10.23 -1.67
C ASP A 94 -12.23 10.30 -1.30
N THR A 95 -12.80 11.51 -1.32
CA THR A 95 -14.20 11.78 -0.98
C THR A 95 -15.13 11.64 -2.18
N PHE A 96 -16.43 11.50 -1.90
CA PHE A 96 -17.46 11.34 -2.92
C PHE A 96 -17.54 12.58 -3.82
N GLY A 97 -17.50 13.77 -3.23
CA GLY A 97 -17.48 15.04 -3.97
C GLY A 97 -16.29 15.16 -4.92
N ARG A 98 -15.08 14.79 -4.48
CA ARG A 98 -13.89 14.80 -5.35
C ARG A 98 -14.03 13.81 -6.51
N ARG A 99 -14.63 12.63 -6.30
CA ARG A 99 -14.90 11.66 -7.37
C ARG A 99 -15.93 12.16 -8.37
N LEU A 100 -17.03 12.75 -7.90
CA LEU A 100 -18.03 13.38 -8.76
C LEU A 100 -17.42 14.52 -9.58
N GLY A 101 -16.64 15.39 -8.95
CA GLY A 101 -15.90 16.46 -9.64
C GLY A 101 -14.97 15.91 -10.73
N ARG A 102 -14.19 14.85 -10.45
CA ARG A 102 -13.34 14.20 -11.47
C ARG A 102 -14.14 13.64 -12.64
N LYS A 103 -15.30 13.01 -12.38
CA LYS A 103 -16.19 12.51 -13.45
C LYS A 103 -16.73 13.65 -14.31
N PHE A 104 -17.20 14.72 -13.68
CA PHE A 104 -17.70 15.91 -14.38
C PHE A 104 -16.62 16.56 -15.24
N MET A 105 -15.43 16.80 -14.69
CA MET A 105 -14.30 17.38 -15.42
C MET A 105 -13.86 16.51 -16.61
N LYS A 106 -13.90 15.17 -16.47
CA LYS A 106 -13.61 14.25 -17.57
C LYS A 106 -14.63 14.39 -18.71
N LEU A 107 -15.93 14.49 -18.37
CA LEU A 107 -17.00 14.70 -19.36
C LEU A 107 -16.88 16.06 -20.05
N ALA A 108 -16.62 17.13 -19.29
CA ALA A 108 -16.44 18.48 -19.84
C ALA A 108 -15.23 18.56 -20.80
N ARG A 109 -14.13 17.88 -20.48
CA ARG A 109 -12.94 17.76 -21.34
C ARG A 109 -13.22 17.01 -22.65
N ILE A 110 -14.01 15.94 -22.61
CA ILE A 110 -14.39 15.19 -23.81
C ILE A 110 -15.27 16.04 -24.74
N ASN A 111 -16.12 16.90 -24.17
CA ASN A 111 -16.97 17.80 -24.95
C ASN A 111 -16.19 18.97 -25.56
N THR A 112 -15.14 19.45 -24.90
CA THR A 112 -14.29 20.54 -25.43
C THR A 112 -13.29 20.06 -26.47
N SER A 113 -12.86 18.79 -26.45
CA SER A 113 -11.99 18.22 -27.49
C SER A 113 -12.72 17.79 -28.78
N LYS A 114 -14.04 17.99 -28.84
CA LYS A 114 -14.90 17.64 -29.99
C LYS A 114 -15.42 18.88 -30.76
N LEU A 115 -14.99 20.06 -30.34
CA LEU A 115 -15.19 21.36 -31.01
C LEU A 115 -13.84 21.80 -31.59
#